data_AF-A0A8T5HGY2-F1
#
_entry.id   AF-A0A8T5HGY2-F1
#
_cell.length_a   1.000
_cell.length_b   1.000
_cell.length_c   1.000
_cell.angle_alpha   90.00
_cell.angle_beta   90.00
_cell.angle_gamma   90.00
#
_symmetry.space_group_name_H-M   'P 1'
#
loop_
_entity.id
_entity.type
_entity.pdbx_description
1 polymer ?
#
loop_
_entity_poly.entity_id
_entity_poly.type
_entity_poly.pdbx_seq_one_letter_code
_entity_poly.pdbx_strand_id
1 'polypeptide(L)'
;ARDYMLSVVAKERAIPFRRFKNQVGHRSDPGMMSGRYPEKTAGEFLKLLDNLESNAEYKGMDMDRLKIINATTHKGVVIKRFIPRAQGRATDKNDVLTHVELVAQEF
;
A
#
# COMPACT_ATOMS: atom_id res chain seq x y z
N ALA A 1 -2.33 -5.52 12.42
CA ALA A 1 -2.05 -4.90 11.09
C ALA A 1 -3.32 -4.36 10.44
N ARG A 2 -4.40 -5.15 10.45
CA ARG A 2 -5.73 -4.80 9.92
C ARG A 2 -6.27 -3.46 10.45
N ASP A 3 -6.30 -3.28 11.77
CA ASP A 3 -6.80 -2.05 12.40
C ASP A 3 -6.06 -0.80 11.95
N TYR A 4 -4.74 -0.92 11.75
CA TYR A 4 -3.93 0.19 11.24
C TYR A 4 -4.36 0.57 9.83
N MET A 5 -4.60 -0.40 8.94
CA MET A 5 -5.08 -0.12 7.58
C MET A 5 -6.49 0.48 7.58
N LEU A 6 -7.39 0.01 8.45
CA LEU A 6 -8.71 0.60 8.63
C LEU A 6 -8.63 2.07 9.08
N SER A 7 -7.78 2.38 10.07
CA SER A 7 -7.58 3.76 10.53
C SER A 7 -7.00 4.69 9.44
N VAL A 8 -6.22 4.16 8.50
CA VAL A 8 -5.69 4.92 7.36
C VAL A 8 -6.79 5.20 6.35
N VAL A 9 -7.65 4.22 6.05
CA VAL A 9 -8.83 4.40 5.18
C VAL A 9 -9.79 5.42 5.77
N ALA A 10 -9.99 5.40 7.10
CA ALA A 10 -10.79 6.38 7.83
C ALA A 10 -10.12 7.77 7.97
N LYS A 11 -8.87 7.93 7.51
CA LYS A 11 -8.05 9.15 7.62
C LYS A 11 -7.72 9.58 9.05
N GLU A 12 -7.82 8.65 9.99
CA GLU A 12 -7.52 8.90 11.40
C GLU A 12 -6.01 8.81 11.69
N ARG A 13 -5.30 7.93 10.96
CA ARG A 13 -3.84 7.79 11.07
C ARG A 13 -3.15 7.95 9.73
N ALA A 14 -2.13 8.81 9.69
CA ALA A 14 -1.33 9.00 8.49
C ALA A 14 -0.27 7.91 8.34
N ILE A 15 0.07 7.58 7.10
CA ILE A 15 1.23 6.73 6.79
C ILE A 15 2.47 7.61 6.55
N PRO A 16 3.62 7.25 7.15
CA PRO A 16 4.88 7.92 6.91
C PRO A 16 5.50 7.73 5.53
N PHE A 17 5.70 8.83 4.82
CA PHE A 17 6.43 8.85 3.55
C PHE A 17 7.91 9.15 3.84
N ARG A 18 8.73 8.11 3.92
CA ARG A 18 10.17 8.23 4.25
C ARG A 18 11.08 8.35 3.03
N ARG A 19 10.80 7.57 1.97
CA ARG A 19 11.62 7.52 0.74
C ARG A 19 11.18 8.56 -0.30
N PHE A 20 9.92 8.49 -0.76
CA PHE A 20 9.39 9.40 -1.79
C PHE A 20 8.57 10.52 -1.14
N LYS A 21 9.25 11.56 -0.64
CA LYS A 21 8.64 12.61 0.20
C LYS A 21 8.70 14.03 -0.36
N ASN A 22 9.10 14.19 -1.62
CA ASN A 22 9.17 15.51 -2.24
C ASN A 22 7.79 16.14 -2.32
N GLN A 23 7.67 17.39 -1.85
CA GLN A 23 6.41 18.16 -1.83
C GLN A 23 5.25 17.43 -1.12
N VAL A 24 5.57 16.62 -0.09
CA VAL A 24 4.56 16.01 0.78
C VAL A 24 4.41 16.86 2.03
N GLY A 25 3.19 17.36 2.26
CA GLY A 25 2.86 18.20 3.40
C GLY A 25 3.09 17.51 4.73
N HIS A 26 3.28 18.33 5.77
CA HIS A 26 3.46 17.82 7.12
C HIS A 26 2.15 17.30 7.73
N ARG A 27 2.26 16.38 8.69
CA ARG A 27 1.11 15.82 9.43
C ARG A 27 1.34 15.90 10.93
N SER A 28 0.24 15.95 11.68
CA SER A 28 0.23 16.07 13.14
C SER A 28 0.48 14.74 13.85
N ASP A 29 0.39 13.62 13.14
CA ASP A 29 0.64 12.29 13.72
C ASP A 29 2.01 12.23 14.42
N PRO A 30 2.12 11.59 15.60
CA PRO A 30 3.38 11.53 16.35
C PRO A 30 4.52 10.93 15.54
N GLY A 31 5.70 11.55 15.60
CA GLY A 31 6.90 11.07 14.91
C GLY A 31 6.88 11.23 13.38
N MET A 32 5.95 12.05 12.86
CA MET A 32 5.73 12.23 11.44
C MET A 32 6.07 13.66 11.01
N MET A 33 7.02 13.82 10.09
CA MET A 33 7.14 15.05 9.31
C MET A 33 6.18 14.94 8.12
N SER A 34 6.54 14.20 7.08
CA SER A 34 5.73 14.06 5.84
C SER A 34 4.87 12.79 5.81
N GLY A 35 3.54 12.93 5.69
CA GLY A 35 2.62 11.79 5.65
C GLY A 35 1.40 11.99 4.74
N ARG A 36 0.77 10.88 4.34
CA ARG A 36 -0.49 10.86 3.55
C ARG A 36 -1.42 9.75 4.02
N TYR A 37 -2.65 9.77 3.51
CA TYR A 37 -3.67 8.74 3.69
C TYR A 37 -3.91 8.03 2.35
N PRO A 38 -3.12 7.00 1.99
CA PRO A 38 -3.27 6.30 0.72
C PRO A 38 -4.45 5.32 0.77
N GLU A 39 -5.68 5.83 0.73
CA GLU A 39 -6.93 5.07 0.88
C GLU A 39 -7.02 3.87 -0.08
N LYS A 40 -6.77 4.10 -1.38
CA LYS A 40 -6.81 3.05 -2.39
C LYS A 40 -5.83 1.92 -2.07
N THR A 41 -4.60 2.28 -1.72
CA THR A 41 -3.55 1.30 -1.40
C THR A 41 -3.90 0.53 -0.14
N ALA A 42 -4.32 1.22 0.93
CA ALA A 42 -4.73 0.58 2.18
C ALA A 42 -5.90 -0.39 1.96
N GLY A 43 -6.87 -0.04 1.11
CA GLY A 43 -7.96 -0.92 0.72
C GLY A 43 -7.50 -2.20 0.02
N GLU A 44 -6.53 -2.13 -0.89
CA GLU A 44 -5.96 -3.33 -1.52
C GLU A 44 -5.15 -4.19 -0.53
N PHE A 45 -4.45 -3.57 0.42
CA PHE A 45 -3.75 -4.31 1.48
C PHE A 45 -4.72 -5.01 2.43
N LEU A 46 -5.89 -4.44 2.72
CA LEU A 46 -6.93 -5.12 3.52
C LEU A 46 -7.38 -6.41 2.84
N LYS A 47 -7.69 -6.37 1.53
CA LYS A 47 -8.04 -7.57 0.75
C LYS A 47 -6.93 -8.62 0.78
N LEU A 48 -5.67 -8.19 0.70
CA LEU A 48 -4.52 -9.09 0.79
C LEU A 48 -4.39 -9.74 2.18
N LEU A 49 -4.65 -8.99 3.24
CA LEU A 49 -4.68 -9.52 4.60
C LEU A 49 -5.82 -10.51 4.79
N ASP A 50 -7.03 -10.21 4.31
CA ASP A 50 -8.17 -11.13 4.38
C ASP A 50 -7.83 -12.46 3.67
N ASN A 51 -7.20 -12.41 2.49
CA ASN A 51 -6.73 -13.61 1.78
C ASN A 51 -5.62 -14.35 2.53
N LEU A 52 -4.69 -13.64 3.17
CA LEU A 52 -3.61 -14.23 3.96
C LEU A 52 -4.16 -14.97 5.19
N GLU A 53 -5.13 -14.37 5.87
CA GLU A 53 -5.86 -14.92 7.00
C GLU A 53 -6.62 -16.19 6.59
N SER A 54 -7.40 -16.15 5.51
CA SER A 54 -8.09 -17.35 5.00
C SER A 54 -7.14 -18.49 4.64
N ASN A 55 -5.97 -18.18 4.08
CA ASN A 55 -4.95 -19.18 3.76
C ASN A 55 -4.27 -19.77 5.00
N ALA A 56 -4.09 -18.97 6.05
CA ALA A 56 -3.53 -19.42 7.32
C ALA A 56 -4.52 -20.33 8.06
N GLU A 57 -5.79 -19.93 8.14
CA GLU A 57 -6.87 -20.73 8.71
C GLU A 57 -7.02 -22.08 7.98
N TYR A 58 -6.98 -22.07 6.65
CA TYR A 58 -7.02 -23.31 5.86
C TYR A 58 -5.85 -24.26 6.15
N LYS A 59 -4.67 -23.70 6.48
CA LYS A 59 -3.49 -24.48 6.88
C LYS A 59 -3.54 -24.95 8.34
N GLY A 60 -4.58 -24.60 9.09
CA GLY A 60 -4.73 -24.91 10.51
C GLY A 60 -3.79 -24.12 11.41
N MET A 61 -3.36 -22.94 10.96
CA MET A 61 -2.49 -22.07 11.74
C MET A 61 -3.28 -21.31 12.81
N ASP A 62 -2.64 -21.05 13.95
CA ASP A 62 -3.15 -20.22 15.03
C ASP A 62 -3.05 -18.73 14.65
N MET A 63 -4.22 -18.14 14.42
CA MET A 63 -4.39 -16.74 14.01
C MET A 63 -3.83 -15.74 15.02
N ASP A 64 -3.88 -16.07 16.32
CA ASP A 64 -3.39 -15.18 17.37
C ASP A 64 -1.85 -15.13 17.42
N ARG A 65 -1.21 -16.19 16.88
CA ARG A 65 0.26 -16.32 16.81
C ARG A 65 0.81 -15.98 15.43
N LEU A 66 -0.05 -15.61 14.48
CA LEU A 66 0.34 -15.31 13.12
C LEU A 66 1.00 -13.93 13.03
N LYS A 67 2.24 -13.89 12.55
CA LYS A 67 3.00 -12.65 12.37
C LYS A 67 3.45 -12.48 10.93
N ILE A 68 3.27 -11.28 10.39
CA ILE A 68 3.82 -10.90 9.07
C ILE A 68 5.35 -10.78 9.20
N ILE A 69 6.08 -11.66 8.53
CA ILE A 69 7.55 -11.70 8.55
C ILE A 69 8.16 -10.95 7.37
N ASN A 70 7.46 -10.93 6.22
CA ASN A 70 7.94 -10.28 5.03
C ASN A 70 6.81 -9.58 4.28
N ALA A 71 7.10 -8.38 3.79
CA ALA A 71 6.22 -7.59 2.96
C ALA A 71 7.04 -6.94 1.84
N THR A 72 6.95 -7.49 0.63
CA THR A 72 7.72 -7.04 -0.53
C THR A 72 6.80 -6.44 -1.57
N THR A 73 7.27 -5.40 -2.25
CA THR A 73 6.57 -4.78 -3.38
C THR A 73 7.47 -4.72 -4.60
N HIS A 74 6.98 -5.17 -5.74
CA HIS A 74 7.70 -5.16 -7.02
C HIS A 74 6.98 -4.27 -8.04
N LYS A 75 7.77 -3.60 -8.88
CA LYS A 75 7.23 -2.86 -10.02
C LYS A 75 6.72 -3.85 -11.06
N GLY A 76 5.45 -3.74 -11.44
CA GLY A 76 4.83 -4.54 -12.48
C GLY A 76 4.92 -3.88 -13.86
N VAL A 77 4.04 -4.33 -14.75
CA VAL A 77 3.95 -3.82 -16.13
C VAL A 77 3.54 -2.35 -16.15
N VAL A 78 4.14 -1.59 -17.06
CA VAL A 78 3.77 -0.19 -17.32
C VAL A 78 2.78 -0.13 -18.47
N ILE A 79 1.55 0.32 -18.19
CA ILE A 79 0.53 0.55 -19.20
C ILE A 79 0.81 1.90 -19.87
N LYS A 80 1.25 1.85 -21.14
CA LYS A 80 1.58 3.04 -21.92
C LYS A 80 0.32 3.77 -22.38
N ARG A 81 0.28 5.07 -22.17
CA ARG A 81 -0.79 5.98 -22.63
C ARG A 81 -0.18 7.33 -22.97
N PHE A 82 -0.89 8.15 -23.73
CA PHE A 82 -0.45 9.53 -24.01
C PHE A 82 -1.52 10.54 -23.59
N ILE A 83 -1.09 11.77 -23.36
CA ILE A 83 -1.95 12.94 -23.17
C ILE A 83 -1.60 13.98 -24.24
N PRO A 84 -2.58 14.51 -24.99
CA PRO A 84 -2.34 15.59 -25.94
C PRO A 84 -1.89 16.86 -25.20
N ARG A 85 -1.01 17.62 -25.84
CA ARG A 85 -0.43 18.87 -25.34
C ARG A 85 -0.59 19.96 -26.41
N ALA A 86 -0.35 21.20 -26.00
CA ALA A 86 -0.39 22.35 -26.90
C ALA A 86 0.51 22.15 -28.14
N GLN A 87 0.15 22.81 -29.23
CA GLN A 87 0.90 22.79 -30.49
C GLN A 87 1.08 21.38 -31.08
N GLY A 88 0.03 20.54 -30.99
CA GLY A 88 -0.01 19.22 -31.65
C GLY A 88 0.92 18.17 -31.04
N ARG A 89 1.48 18.41 -29.85
CA ARG A 89 2.38 17.47 -29.17
C ARG A 89 1.61 16.41 -28.38
N ALA A 90 2.23 15.26 -28.16
CA ALA A 90 1.75 14.26 -27.20
C ALA A 90 2.89 13.92 -26.22
N THR A 91 2.55 13.67 -24.96
CA THR A 91 3.49 13.21 -23.93
C THR A 91 2.94 12.00 -23.21
N ASP A 92 3.82 11.16 -22.67
CA ASP A 92 3.45 9.97 -21.92
C ASP A 92 2.60 10.28 -20.69
N LYS A 93 1.57 9.46 -20.46
CA LYS A 93 0.73 9.42 -19.25
C LYS A 93 0.61 7.97 -18.78
N ASN A 94 1.75 7.36 -18.53
CA ASN A 94 1.86 5.94 -18.25
C ASN A 94 1.31 5.61 -16.86
N ASP A 95 0.63 4.47 -16.74
CA ASP A 95 0.19 3.90 -15.47
C ASP A 95 1.10 2.73 -15.09
N VAL A 96 1.47 2.60 -13.82
CA VAL A 96 2.44 1.60 -13.36
C VAL A 96 1.72 0.62 -12.44
N LEU A 97 1.63 -0.64 -12.88
CA LEU A 97 1.12 -1.70 -12.03
C LEU A 97 2.16 -2.13 -11.00
N THR A 98 1.71 -2.76 -9.92
CA THR A 98 2.57 -3.19 -8.80
C THR A 98 2.15 -4.58 -8.33
N HIS A 99 3.14 -5.43 -8.07
CA HIS A 99 2.94 -6.70 -7.39
C HIS A 99 3.29 -6.55 -5.91
N VAL A 100 2.52 -7.21 -5.05
CA VAL A 100 2.68 -7.17 -3.60
C VAL A 100 2.67 -8.60 -3.08
N GLU A 101 3.66 -8.92 -2.25
CA GLU A 101 3.83 -10.23 -1.64
C GLU A 101 3.84 -10.06 -0.12
N LEU A 102 3.03 -10.85 0.57
CA LEU A 102 2.99 -10.93 2.02
C LEU A 102 3.27 -12.37 2.45
N VAL A 103 4.16 -12.52 3.43
CA VAL A 103 4.46 -13.81 4.06
C VAL A 103 4.25 -13.65 5.55
N ALA A 104 3.47 -14.56 6.12
CA ALA A 104 3.29 -14.69 7.55
C ALA A 104 3.77 -16.05 8.03
N GLN A 105 4.15 -16.10 9.30
CA GLN A 105 4.64 -17.28 9.99
C GLN A 105 4.09 -17.26 11.42
N GLU A 106 3.76 -18.44 11.94
CA GLU A 106 3.44 -18.63 13.34
C GLU A 106 4.70 -18.51 14.20
N PHE A 107 4.56 -17.86 15.35
CA PHE A 107 5.61 -17.80 16.36
C PHE A 107 5.26 -18.68 17.54
#